data_AF-A0A2N2Q8G6-F1
#
_entry.id   AF-A0A2N2Q8G6-F1
#
_cell.length_a   1.000
_cell.length_b   1.000
_cell.length_c   1.000
_cell.angle_alpha   90.00
_cell.angle_beta   90.00
_cell.angle_gamma   90.00
#
_symmetry.space_group_name_H-M   'P 1'
#
loop_
_entity.id
_entity.type
_entity.pdbx_description
1 polymer ?
#
loop_
_entity_poly.entity_id
_entity_poly.type
_entity_poly.pdbx_seq_one_letter_code
_entity_poly.pdbx_strand_id
1 'polypeptide(L)'
;ISNRLTLYDTPGMLWPKIDHPIDGLMLAASHAVGVNAYIDEEVGIWLADYLLEAYPKLLMARYGFATEGMDAVGIIEAIGKKRGCVIKGRGGEIDMERAAAILILDYRSGALGRISLETPALRASRQAELKAAGKLPVNPDLAVDDGKD
;
A
#
# COMPACT_ATOMS: atom_id res chain seq x y z
N ILE A 1 -21.66 -24.94 11.04
CA ILE A 1 -22.36 -23.63 11.05
C ILE A 1 -23.69 -23.83 11.79
N SER A 2 -24.04 -22.95 12.73
CA SER A 2 -25.27 -23.09 13.55
C SER A 2 -26.52 -22.89 12.70
N ASN A 3 -27.58 -23.68 12.91
CA ASN A 3 -28.88 -23.50 12.26
C ASN A 3 -29.58 -22.17 12.62
N ARG A 4 -29.02 -21.37 13.52
CA ARG A 4 -29.51 -20.03 13.89
C ARG A 4 -28.72 -18.89 13.24
N LEU A 5 -27.69 -19.18 12.43
CA LEU A 5 -26.90 -18.16 11.74
C LEU A 5 -27.42 -17.97 10.32
N THR A 6 -27.96 -16.79 10.04
CA THR A 6 -28.27 -16.33 8.68
C THR A 6 -27.21 -15.33 8.25
N LEU A 7 -26.62 -15.51 7.07
CA LEU A 7 -25.67 -14.58 6.45
C LEU A 7 -26.34 -13.94 5.23
N TYR A 8 -26.33 -12.61 5.18
CA TYR A 8 -26.73 -11.86 3.99
C TYR A 8 -25.46 -11.45 3.25
N ASP A 9 -25.27 -12.01 2.06
CA ASP A 9 -24.07 -11.79 1.23
C ASP A 9 -24.36 -10.68 0.20
N THR A 10 -24.17 -9.43 0.64
CA THR A 10 -24.24 -8.26 -0.24
C THR A 10 -22.82 -7.90 -0.69
N PRO A 11 -22.61 -7.46 -1.94
CA PRO A 11 -21.29 -7.05 -2.40
C PRO A 11 -20.74 -5.90 -1.55
N GLY A 12 -19.43 -5.89 -1.33
CA GLY A 12 -18.75 -4.79 -0.65
C GLY A 12 -18.78 -3.52 -1.50
N MET A 13 -19.23 -2.42 -0.91
CA MET A 13 -19.25 -1.10 -1.54
C MET A 13 -18.22 -0.20 -0.85
N LEU A 14 -17.32 0.40 -1.63
CA LEU A 14 -16.44 1.45 -1.11
C LEU A 14 -17.20 2.77 -0.95
N TRP A 15 -16.66 3.63 -0.09
CA TRP A 15 -17.18 4.98 0.04
C TRP A 15 -16.86 5.82 -1.21
N PRO A 16 -17.77 6.71 -1.66
CA PRO A 16 -17.56 7.47 -2.90
C PRO A 16 -16.33 8.39 -2.90
N LYS A 17 -15.87 8.80 -1.71
CA LYS A 17 -14.75 9.73 -1.54
C LYS A 17 -13.79 9.23 -0.47
N ILE A 18 -12.51 9.29 -0.78
CA ILE A 18 -11.41 9.00 0.14
C ILE A 18 -10.84 10.34 0.64
N ASP A 19 -10.73 10.51 1.96
CA ASP A 19 -10.25 11.77 2.55
C ASP A 19 -8.75 11.96 2.38
N HIS A 20 -8.00 10.94 2.80
CA HIS A 20 -6.55 10.96 2.84
C HIS A 20 -6.00 10.26 1.60
N PRO A 21 -5.14 10.91 0.78
CA PRO A 21 -4.56 10.28 -0.42
C PRO A 21 -3.86 8.94 -0.13
N ILE A 22 -3.14 8.84 0.99
CA ILE A 22 -2.49 7.58 1.42
C ILE A 22 -3.50 6.43 1.63
N ASP A 23 -4.74 6.70 2.05
CA ASP A 23 -5.74 5.64 2.19
C ASP A 23 -6.05 5.01 0.82
N GLY A 24 -6.06 5.80 -0.26
CA GLY A 24 -6.19 5.29 -1.63
C GLY A 24 -5.03 4.39 -2.03
N LEU A 25 -3.79 4.78 -1.71
CA LEU A 25 -2.60 3.99 -1.98
C LEU A 25 -2.59 2.67 -1.17
N MET A 26 -3.00 2.70 0.10
CA MET A 26 -3.13 1.50 0.94
C MET A 26 -4.19 0.53 0.41
N LEU A 27 -5.35 1.07 0.00
CA LEU A 27 -6.42 0.28 -0.62
C LEU A 27 -5.93 -0.34 -1.94
N ALA A 28 -5.22 0.43 -2.77
CA ALA A 28 -4.66 -0.06 -4.02
C ALA A 28 -3.62 -1.15 -3.79
N ALA A 29 -2.62 -0.93 -2.92
CA ALA A 29 -1.62 -1.93 -2.57
C ALA A 29 -2.27 -3.24 -2.08
N SER A 30 -3.34 -3.14 -1.28
CA SER A 30 -4.03 -4.29 -0.67
C SER A 30 -5.09 -4.95 -1.55
N HIS A 31 -5.24 -4.52 -2.81
CA HIS A 31 -6.24 -5.04 -3.75
C HIS A 31 -7.70 -4.80 -3.32
N ALA A 32 -7.96 -3.75 -2.53
CA ALA A 32 -9.29 -3.39 -2.04
C ALA A 32 -10.05 -2.43 -2.97
N VAL A 33 -9.36 -1.83 -3.94
CA VAL A 33 -9.94 -1.02 -5.04
C VAL A 33 -9.66 -1.69 -6.39
N GLY A 34 -10.48 -1.38 -7.39
CA GLY A 34 -10.34 -1.94 -8.73
C GLY A 34 -9.02 -1.52 -9.40
N VAL A 35 -8.45 -2.43 -10.21
CA VAL A 35 -7.14 -2.24 -10.88
C VAL A 35 -7.07 -1.03 -11.81
N ASN A 36 -8.21 -0.57 -12.35
CA ASN A 36 -8.27 0.61 -13.22
C ASN A 36 -8.28 1.93 -12.43
N ALA A 37 -8.27 1.89 -11.10
CA ALA A 37 -8.37 3.07 -10.24
C ALA A 37 -7.00 3.67 -9.85
N TYR A 38 -5.89 3.04 -10.21
CA TYR A 38 -4.55 3.45 -9.80
C TYR A 38 -3.49 3.03 -10.83
N ILE A 39 -2.29 3.60 -10.72
CA ILE A 39 -1.12 3.26 -11.54
C ILE A 39 -0.22 2.35 -10.69
N ASP A 40 0.13 1.16 -11.21
CA ASP A 40 0.95 0.17 -10.48
C ASP A 40 2.30 0.76 -10.06
N GLU A 41 2.93 1.58 -10.91
CA GLU A 41 4.20 2.23 -10.61
C GLU A 41 4.11 3.17 -9.40
N GLU A 42 3.10 4.06 -9.34
CA GLU A 42 2.92 4.99 -8.21
C GLU A 42 2.66 4.24 -6.90
N VAL A 43 1.79 3.22 -6.94
CA VAL A 43 1.46 2.39 -5.77
C VAL A 43 2.68 1.57 -5.34
N GLY A 44 3.44 1.04 -6.29
CA GLY A 44 4.65 0.27 -6.02
C GLY A 44 5.76 1.12 -5.42
N ILE A 45 5.99 2.33 -5.92
CA ILE A 45 6.96 3.27 -5.36
C ILE A 45 6.54 3.64 -3.93
N TRP A 46 5.28 4.01 -3.70
CA TRP A 46 4.81 4.31 -2.35
C TRP A 46 4.96 3.10 -1.40
N LEU A 47 4.62 1.90 -1.87
CA LEU A 47 4.76 0.68 -1.08
C LEU A 47 6.24 0.39 -0.77
N ALA A 48 7.13 0.59 -1.73
CA ALA A 48 8.57 0.44 -1.54
C ALA A 48 9.10 1.40 -0.47
N ASP A 49 8.67 2.67 -0.52
CA ASP A 49 9.02 3.68 0.48
C ASP A 49 8.58 3.26 1.89
N TYR A 50 7.31 2.86 2.03
CA TYR A 50 6.77 2.40 3.30
C TYR A 50 7.50 1.16 3.85
N LEU A 51 7.81 0.19 2.97
CA LEU A 51 8.53 -1.02 3.36
C LEU A 51 9.99 -0.74 3.71
N LEU A 52 10.62 0.23 3.05
CA LEU A 52 11.98 0.64 3.35
C LEU A 52 12.07 1.27 4.75
N GLU A 53 11.09 2.09 5.12
CA GLU A 53 11.02 2.72 6.45
C GLU A 53 10.67 1.69 7.54
N ALA A 54 9.58 0.94 7.35
CA ALA A 54 8.99 0.13 8.42
C ALA A 54 9.45 -1.34 8.43
N TYR A 55 9.83 -1.90 7.28
CA TYR A 55 10.13 -3.34 7.12
C TYR A 55 11.37 -3.64 6.25
N PRO A 56 12.50 -2.92 6.37
CA PRO A 56 13.65 -3.09 5.47
C PRO A 56 14.20 -4.52 5.49
N LYS A 57 14.17 -5.17 6.66
CA LYS A 57 14.60 -6.56 6.82
C LYS A 57 13.80 -7.56 5.97
N LEU A 58 12.50 -7.29 5.73
CA LEU A 58 11.66 -8.15 4.89
C LEU A 58 12.01 -7.98 3.41
N LEU A 59 12.31 -6.75 2.97
CA LEU A 59 12.82 -6.49 1.62
C LEU A 59 14.16 -7.20 1.40
N MET A 60 15.09 -7.07 2.34
CA MET A 60 16.39 -7.75 2.28
C MET A 60 16.21 -9.28 2.25
N ALA A 61 15.34 -9.84 3.08
CA ALA A 61 15.10 -11.29 3.10
C ALA A 61 14.48 -11.81 1.80
N ARG A 62 13.53 -11.06 1.20
CA ARG A 62 12.87 -11.46 -0.05
C ARG A 62 13.79 -11.28 -1.26
N TYR A 63 14.47 -10.14 -1.35
CA TYR A 63 15.19 -9.73 -2.54
C TYR A 63 16.72 -9.81 -2.40
N GLY A 64 17.26 -10.17 -1.24
CA GLY A 64 18.68 -10.50 -1.08
C GLY A 64 19.66 -9.36 -1.42
N PHE A 65 19.19 -8.12 -1.46
CA PHE A 65 20.02 -6.92 -1.60
C PHE A 65 19.99 -6.11 -0.30
N ALA A 66 21.04 -5.34 -0.05
CA ALA A 66 21.13 -4.37 1.04
C ALA A 66 20.21 -3.18 0.75
N THR A 67 19.49 -2.66 1.76
CA THR A 67 18.55 -1.53 1.62
C THR A 67 19.14 -0.21 2.08
N GLU A 68 20.32 -0.23 2.69
CA GLU A 68 20.97 0.93 3.27
C GLU A 68 21.30 1.99 2.20
N GLY A 69 20.81 3.22 2.39
CA GLY A 69 21.05 4.34 1.49
C GLY A 69 20.26 4.31 0.19
N MET A 70 19.32 3.36 0.03
CA MET A 70 18.39 3.34 -1.10
C MET A 70 17.20 4.26 -0.84
N ASP A 71 16.54 4.68 -1.92
CA ASP A 71 15.23 5.30 -1.91
C ASP A 71 14.18 4.35 -2.53
N ALA A 72 12.92 4.75 -2.51
CA ALA A 72 11.81 3.96 -3.04
C ALA A 72 12.01 3.55 -4.52
N VAL A 73 12.49 4.48 -5.36
CA VAL A 73 12.77 4.23 -6.77
C VAL A 73 13.90 3.21 -6.93
N GLY A 74 14.98 3.36 -6.16
CA GLY A 74 16.10 2.43 -6.13
C GLY A 74 15.67 1.02 -5.72
N ILE A 75 14.72 0.88 -4.79
CA ILE A 75 14.15 -0.43 -4.42
C ILE A 75 13.45 -1.06 -5.62
N ILE A 76 12.61 -0.32 -6.34
CA ILE A 76 11.93 -0.83 -7.54
C ILE A 76 12.94 -1.21 -8.63
N GLU A 77 13.96 -0.39 -8.86
CA GLU A 77 15.03 -0.72 -9.80
C GLU A 77 15.79 -1.99 -9.42
N ALA A 78 16.12 -2.15 -8.13
CA ALA A 78 16.84 -3.33 -7.64
C ALA A 78 15.99 -4.60 -7.77
N ILE A 79 14.68 -4.51 -7.51
CA ILE A 79 13.73 -5.60 -7.78
C ILE A 79 13.71 -5.91 -9.28
N GLY A 80 13.63 -4.89 -10.13
CA GLY A 80 13.65 -5.05 -11.58
C GLY A 80 14.90 -5.74 -12.10
N LYS A 81 16.09 -5.31 -11.62
CA LYS A 81 17.38 -5.95 -11.91
C LYS A 81 17.39 -7.41 -11.48
N LYS A 82 16.91 -7.71 -10.26
CA LYS A 82 16.87 -9.08 -9.73
C LYS A 82 15.90 -9.99 -10.48
N ARG A 83 14.76 -9.45 -10.94
CA ARG A 83 13.69 -10.22 -11.59
C ARG A 83 13.78 -10.23 -13.11
N GLY A 84 14.76 -9.54 -13.70
CA GLY A 84 14.92 -9.44 -15.14
C GLY A 84 13.83 -8.63 -15.81
N CYS A 85 13.29 -7.60 -15.12
CA CYS A 85 12.36 -6.64 -15.69
C CYS A 85 13.14 -5.64 -16.55
N VAL A 86 13.56 -6.08 -17.73
CA VAL A 86 14.34 -5.27 -18.68
C VAL A 86 13.55 -5.06 -19.96
N ILE A 87 13.49 -3.81 -20.43
CA ILE A 87 12.84 -3.45 -21.68
C ILE A 87 13.72 -3.89 -22.85
N LYS A 88 13.22 -4.84 -23.65
CA LYS A 88 13.92 -5.33 -24.85
C LYS A 88 14.10 -4.18 -25.85
N GLY A 89 15.32 -4.02 -26.37
CA GLY A 89 15.62 -3.02 -27.40
C GLY A 89 15.92 -1.61 -26.87
N ARG A 90 15.88 -1.37 -25.55
CA ARG A 90 16.24 -0.07 -24.93
C ARG A 90 17.51 -0.14 -24.09
N GLY A 91 18.54 -0.83 -24.59
CA GLY A 91 19.87 -0.81 -23.96
C GLY A 91 19.95 -1.33 -22.53
N GLY A 92 18.97 -2.12 -22.07
CA GLY A 92 18.96 -2.64 -20.69
C GLY A 92 18.18 -1.80 -19.68
N GLU A 93 17.39 -0.81 -20.13
CA GLU A 93 16.49 -0.02 -19.29
C GLU A 93 15.54 -0.93 -18.48
N ILE A 94 15.33 -0.59 -17.21
CA ILE A 94 14.45 -1.35 -16.31
C ILE A 94 12.99 -0.99 -16.57
N ASP A 95 12.17 -2.03 -16.67
CA ASP A 95 10.72 -1.92 -16.73
C ASP A 95 10.17 -1.69 -15.30
N MET A 96 10.00 -0.42 -14.95
CA MET A 96 9.59 0.04 -13.62
C MET A 96 8.17 -0.40 -13.27
N GLU A 97 7.25 -0.29 -14.22
CA GLU A 97 5.85 -0.72 -14.05
C GLU A 97 5.79 -2.22 -13.72
N ARG A 98 6.51 -3.05 -14.48
CA ARG A 98 6.56 -4.49 -14.21
C ARG A 98 7.25 -4.82 -12.88
N ALA A 99 8.30 -4.09 -12.51
CA ALA A 99 8.98 -4.27 -11.24
C ALA A 99 8.09 -3.89 -10.04
N ALA A 100 7.35 -2.78 -10.16
CA ALA A 100 6.35 -2.33 -9.18
C ALA A 100 5.22 -3.35 -9.01
N ALA A 101 4.68 -3.88 -10.12
CA ALA A 101 3.67 -4.93 -10.09
C ALA A 101 4.15 -6.20 -9.36
N ILE A 102 5.43 -6.57 -9.51
CA ILE A 102 6.03 -7.69 -8.78
C ILE A 102 6.07 -7.42 -7.28
N LEU A 103 6.48 -6.21 -6.86
CA LEU A 103 6.50 -5.85 -5.44
C LEU A 103 5.09 -5.92 -4.84
N ILE A 104 4.10 -5.35 -5.53
CA ILE A 104 2.69 -5.37 -5.11
C ILE A 104 2.18 -6.81 -4.99
N LEU A 105 2.50 -7.68 -5.94
CA LEU A 105 2.12 -9.09 -5.89
C LEU A 105 2.80 -9.84 -4.74
N ASP A 106 4.09 -9.60 -4.50
CA ASP A 106 4.85 -10.19 -3.40
C ASP A 106 4.29 -9.73 -2.02
N TYR A 107 3.81 -8.49 -1.93
CA TYR A 107 3.06 -7.99 -0.77
C TYR A 107 1.71 -8.69 -0.59
N ARG A 108 0.86 -8.68 -1.63
CA ARG A 108 -0.50 -9.26 -1.57
C ARG A 108 -0.52 -10.76 -1.29
N SER A 109 0.46 -11.49 -1.83
CA SER A 109 0.60 -12.93 -1.60
C SER A 109 1.16 -13.29 -0.22
N GLY A 110 1.63 -12.31 0.55
CA GLY A 110 2.32 -12.52 1.82
C GLY A 110 3.75 -13.07 1.65
N ALA A 111 4.31 -13.08 0.43
CA ALA A 111 5.64 -13.59 0.16
C ALA A 111 6.76 -12.74 0.80
N LEU A 112 6.48 -11.47 1.13
CA LEU A 112 7.35 -10.61 1.94
C LEU A 112 7.29 -10.94 3.44
N GLY A 113 6.21 -11.58 3.92
CA GLY A 113 5.92 -11.81 5.33
C GLY A 113 4.66 -11.06 5.81
N ARG A 114 4.50 -10.99 7.14
CA ARG A 114 3.37 -10.28 7.77
C ARG A 114 3.67 -8.79 7.83
N ILE A 115 2.86 -8.00 7.12
CA ILE A 115 2.99 -6.55 7.02
C ILE A 115 1.65 -5.91 7.39
N SER A 116 1.69 -4.85 8.17
CA SER A 116 0.57 -3.93 8.36
C SER A 116 0.96 -2.58 7.79
N LEU A 117 0.12 -1.98 6.93
CA LEU A 117 0.33 -0.65 6.33
C LEU A 117 -0.09 0.51 7.25
N GLU A 118 -0.54 0.17 8.46
CA GLU A 118 -1.08 1.12 9.41
C GLU A 118 -0.75 0.71 10.85
N THR A 119 -0.53 1.72 11.69
CA THR A 119 -0.46 1.62 13.13
C THR A 119 -1.40 2.66 13.76
N PRO A 120 -1.84 2.47 15.01
CA PRO A 120 -2.66 3.47 15.70
C PRO A 120 -2.01 4.86 15.73
N ALA A 121 -0.68 4.94 15.89
CA ALA A 121 0.06 6.20 15.87
C ALA A 121 0.03 6.88 14.48
N LEU A 122 0.23 6.12 13.39
CA LEU A 122 0.13 6.63 12.02
C LEU A 122 -1.28 7.13 11.70
N ARG A 123 -2.33 6.40 12.13
CA ARG A 123 -3.71 6.84 11.90
C ARG A 123 -4.01 8.14 12.64
N ALA A 124 -3.57 8.26 13.89
CA ALA A 124 -3.75 9.48 14.68
C ALA A 124 -3.04 10.70 14.05
N SER A 125 -1.82 10.54 13.51
CA SER A 125 -1.12 11.64 12.83
C SER A 125 -1.87 12.08 11.57
N ARG A 126 -2.30 11.15 10.73
CA ARG A 126 -3.05 11.42 9.49
C ARG A 126 -4.40 12.09 9.76
N GLN A 127 -5.09 11.71 10.84
CA GLN A 127 -6.31 12.39 11.27
C GLN A 127 -6.04 13.83 11.70
N ALA A 128 -4.95 14.08 12.43
CA ALA A 128 -4.55 15.43 12.81
C ALA A 128 -4.20 16.28 11.57
N GLU A 129 -3.53 15.70 10.57
CA GLU A 129 -3.23 16.36 9.29
C GLU A 129 -4.51 16.74 8.52
N LEU A 130 -5.50 15.85 8.43
CA LEU A 130 -6.79 16.16 7.81
C LEU A 130 -7.52 17.29 8.53
N LYS A 131 -7.55 17.25 9.87
CA LYS A 131 -8.17 18.28 10.71
C LYS A 131 -7.47 19.63 10.51
N ALA A 132 -6.14 19.65 10.46
CA ALA A 132 -5.37 20.86 10.18
C ALA A 132 -5.63 21.42 8.77
N ALA A 133 -5.86 20.54 7.79
CA ALA A 133 -6.23 20.91 6.42
C ALA A 133 -7.71 21.33 6.26
N GLY A 134 -8.49 21.37 7.35
CA GLY A 134 -9.91 21.73 7.33
C GLY A 134 -10.80 20.70 6.63
N LYS A 135 -10.30 19.48 6.40
CA LYS A 135 -11.08 18.38 5.83
C LYS A 135 -11.74 17.60 6.97
N LEU A 136 -13.07 17.60 6.99
CA LEU A 136 -13.87 16.73 7.86
C LEU A 136 -13.85 15.29 7.30
N PRO A 137 -13.87 14.26 8.16
CA PRO A 137 -13.97 12.88 7.70
C PRO A 137 -15.28 12.66 6.92
N VAL A 138 -15.22 11.99 5.77
CA VAL A 138 -16.43 11.71 4.98
C VAL A 138 -17.37 10.74 5.69
N ASN A 139 -16.84 9.91 6.60
CA ASN A 139 -17.69 9.10 7.48
C ASN A 139 -17.89 9.84 8.82
N PRO A 140 -19.11 10.31 9.13
CA PRO A 140 -19.40 10.95 10.41
C PRO A 140 -19.18 10.03 11.62
N ASP A 141 -19.21 8.70 11.44
CA ASP A 141 -18.90 7.74 12.51
C ASP A 141 -17.39 7.58 12.76
N LEU A 142 -16.55 8.10 11.85
CA LEU A 142 -15.10 8.25 12.04
C LEU A 142 -14.73 9.66 12.50
N ALA A 143 -15.70 10.57 12.68
CA ALA A 143 -15.47 11.79 13.43
C ALA A 143 -15.07 11.35 14.84
N VAL A 144 -13.91 11.83 15.26
CA VAL A 144 -13.28 11.49 16.54
C VAL A 144 -14.35 11.52 17.63
N ASP A 145 -14.54 10.40 18.32
CA ASP A 145 -15.14 10.43 19.65
C ASP A 145 -14.22 11.32 20.48
N ASP A 146 -14.69 12.52 20.82
CA ASP A 146 -13.93 13.54 21.54
C ASP A 146 -13.57 13.08 22.97
N GLY A 147 -13.89 11.84 23.35
CA GLY A 147 -13.66 11.30 24.69
C GLY A 147 -14.42 12.10 25.75
N LYS A 148 -15.51 12.76 25.34
CA LYS A 148 -16.46 13.39 26.24
C LYS A 148 -17.67 12.49 26.31
N ASP A 149 -17.76 11.80 27.44
CA ASP A 149 -18.93 11.06 27.93
C ASP A 149 -20.28 11.76 27.62
#